data_AF-A0A6A5VAA1-F1
#
_entry.id   AF-A0A6A5VAA1-F1
#
_cell.length_a   1.000
_cell.length_b   1.000
_cell.length_c   1.000
_cell.angle_alpha   90.00
_cell.angle_beta   90.00
_cell.angle_gamma   90.00
#
_symmetry.space_group_name_H-M   'P 1'
#
loop_
_entity.id
_entity.type
_entity.pdbx_description
1 polymer ?
#
loop_
_entity_poly.entity_id
_entity_poly.type
_entity_poly.pdbx_seq_one_letter_code
_entity_poly.pdbx_strand_id
1 'polypeptide(L)'
;MPTTPFVAPSNIEWRRGDSPMAALKPSMGITTNTAIFDVTGHPAMSLPVGFAPSSEDPNVMLPVVMKLVGGLWQEKKILNAAGAWEEANDWREIGVRHETVEKLPVKL
;
A
#
# COMPACT_ATOMS: atom_id res chain seq x y z
N MET A 1 3.97 -10.90 3.11
CA MET A 1 4.87 -10.22 2.13
C MET A 1 4.25 -8.88 1.74
N PRO A 2 4.97 -7.90 1.17
CA PRO A 2 4.34 -6.68 0.63
C PRO A 2 3.39 -7.01 -0.54
N THR A 3 2.22 -6.37 -0.60
CA THR A 3 1.27 -6.56 -1.72
C THR A 3 1.83 -5.98 -3.02
N THR A 4 2.32 -4.75 -2.98
CA THR A 4 3.01 -4.09 -4.09
C THR A 4 4.45 -3.76 -3.69
N PRO A 5 5.39 -3.70 -4.64
CA PRO A 5 6.79 -3.40 -4.34
C PRO A 5 7.07 -1.91 -4.06
N PHE A 6 6.12 -1.03 -4.37
CA PHE A 6 6.21 0.42 -4.18
C PHE A 6 4.84 1.04 -3.85
N VAL A 7 4.86 2.25 -3.30
CA VAL A 7 3.68 3.11 -3.08
C VAL A 7 3.08 3.59 -4.40
N ALA A 8 1.83 4.06 -4.40
CA ALA A 8 1.15 4.49 -5.62
C ALA A 8 2.01 5.50 -6.42
N PRO A 9 2.33 5.21 -7.70
CA PRO A 9 3.03 6.17 -8.56
C PRO A 9 2.10 7.34 -8.90
N SER A 10 2.67 8.47 -9.33
CA SER A 10 1.85 9.55 -9.85
C SER A 10 1.11 9.14 -11.12
N ASN A 11 -0.01 9.82 -11.34
CA ASN A 11 -0.68 9.75 -12.62
C ASN A 11 0.21 10.40 -13.68
N ILE A 12 0.39 9.70 -14.80
CA ILE A 12 1.04 10.28 -15.97
C ILE A 12 0.16 11.40 -16.53
N GLU A 13 0.78 12.52 -16.92
CA GLU A 13 0.14 13.49 -17.80
C GLU A 13 -0.04 12.84 -19.17
N TRP A 14 -1.21 12.24 -19.39
CA TRP A 14 -1.47 11.62 -20.69
C TRP A 14 -1.52 12.71 -21.77
N ARG A 15 -0.68 12.58 -22.80
CA ARG A 15 -0.76 13.41 -24.00
C ARG A 15 -1.06 12.54 -25.21
N ARG A 16 -1.91 13.05 -26.10
CA ARG A 16 -2.22 12.36 -27.35
C ARG A 16 -0.93 12.29 -28.20
N GLY A 17 -0.37 11.09 -28.35
CA GLY A 17 0.88 10.86 -29.08
C GLY A 17 2.00 10.23 -28.24
N ASP A 18 1.81 10.04 -26.92
CA ASP A 18 2.78 9.32 -26.10
C ASP A 18 2.93 7.86 -26.55
N SER A 19 4.16 7.33 -26.45
CA SER A 19 4.42 5.94 -26.83
C SER A 19 3.69 4.97 -25.88
N PRO A 20 3.25 3.79 -26.37
CA PRO A 20 2.62 2.77 -25.51
C PRO A 20 3.49 2.37 -24.31
N MET A 21 4.82 2.40 -24.47
CA MET A 21 5.76 2.10 -23.39
C MET A 21 5.73 3.17 -22.29
N ALA A 22 5.60 4.45 -22.66
CA ALA A 22 5.48 5.54 -21.70
C ALA A 22 4.18 5.40 -20.87
N ALA A 23 3.08 5.01 -21.51
CA ALA A 23 1.81 4.77 -20.83
C ALA A 23 1.85 3.59 -19.85
N LEU A 24 2.63 2.54 -20.14
CA LEU A 24 2.74 1.35 -19.30
C LEU A 24 3.73 1.48 -18.14
N LYS A 25 4.73 2.37 -18.27
CA LYS A 25 5.86 2.49 -17.35
C LYS A 25 5.47 2.55 -15.86
N PRO A 26 4.46 3.33 -15.43
CA PRO A 26 4.08 3.41 -14.01
C PRO A 26 3.56 2.09 -13.43
N SER A 27 2.95 1.25 -14.26
CA SER A 27 2.30 0.00 -13.84
C SER A 27 3.22 -1.21 -13.94
N MET A 28 4.41 -1.07 -14.54
CA MET A 28 5.33 -2.18 -14.71
C MET A 28 5.78 -2.74 -13.35
N GLY A 29 5.62 -4.05 -13.17
CA GLY A 29 6.05 -4.74 -11.96
C GLY A 29 5.13 -4.58 -10.74
N ILE A 30 4.02 -3.84 -10.84
CA ILE A 30 3.09 -3.69 -9.70
C ILE A 30 2.47 -5.03 -9.27
N THR A 31 2.32 -5.96 -10.21
CA THR A 31 1.68 -7.26 -10.00
C THR A 31 2.63 -8.40 -9.69
N THR A 32 3.94 -8.14 -9.50
CA THR A 32 4.94 -9.20 -9.29
C THR A 32 4.61 -10.10 -8.09
N ASN A 33 4.04 -9.54 -7.02
CA ASN A 33 3.63 -10.30 -5.83
C ASN A 33 2.14 -10.69 -5.84
N THR A 34 1.40 -10.38 -6.91
CA THR A 34 -0.04 -10.67 -6.99
C THR A 34 -0.40 -11.70 -8.05
N ALA A 35 0.13 -11.56 -9.26
CA ALA A 35 -0.25 -12.36 -10.43
C ALA A 35 -0.10 -13.87 -10.23
N ILE A 36 0.89 -14.32 -9.46
CA ILE A 36 1.12 -15.75 -9.22
C ILE A 36 -0.05 -16.41 -8.46
N PHE A 37 -0.80 -15.67 -7.65
CA PHE A 37 -1.91 -16.21 -6.88
C PHE A 37 -3.21 -16.29 -7.70
N ASP A 38 -3.35 -15.44 -8.73
CA ASP A 38 -4.40 -15.57 -9.73
C ASP A 38 -4.23 -16.87 -10.53
N VAL A 39 -2.99 -17.25 -10.86
CA VAL A 39 -2.69 -18.48 -11.59
C VAL A 39 -2.84 -19.72 -10.71
N THR A 40 -2.34 -19.67 -9.47
CA THR A 40 -2.32 -20.85 -8.60
C THR A 40 -3.62 -21.04 -7.82
N GLY A 41 -4.49 -20.04 -7.76
CA GLY A 41 -5.79 -20.09 -7.07
C GLY A 41 -5.70 -20.06 -5.55
N HIS A 42 -4.54 -19.80 -4.97
CA HIS A 42 -4.40 -19.70 -3.51
C HIS A 42 -5.12 -18.44 -2.99
N PRO A 43 -5.85 -18.55 -1.87
CA PRO A 43 -6.47 -17.39 -1.26
C PRO A 43 -5.39 -16.40 -0.80
N ALA A 44 -5.59 -15.14 -1.18
CA ALA A 44 -4.63 -14.06 -1.01
C ALA A 44 -5.38 -12.78 -0.61
N MET A 45 -5.02 -12.18 0.53
CA MET A 45 -5.66 -10.98 1.08
C MET A 45 -4.65 -9.86 1.25
N SER A 46 -5.08 -8.64 0.94
CA SER A 46 -4.34 -7.40 1.16
C SER A 46 -4.84 -6.70 2.43
N LEU A 47 -3.96 -6.50 3.41
CA LEU A 47 -4.24 -5.87 4.70
C LEU A 47 -3.42 -4.57 4.85
N PRO A 48 -4.04 -3.40 5.07
CA PRO A 48 -3.31 -2.16 5.32
C PRO A 48 -2.42 -2.28 6.56
N VAL A 49 -1.17 -1.82 6.46
CA VAL A 49 -0.21 -1.90 7.59
C VAL A 49 0.45 -0.57 7.97
N GLY A 50 0.04 0.52 7.33
CA GLY A 50 0.53 1.86 7.62
C GLY A 50 0.69 2.70 6.37
N PHE A 51 1.53 3.72 6.48
CA PHE A 51 1.84 4.66 5.39
C PHE A 51 3.34 4.77 5.15
N ALA A 52 3.72 5.00 3.89
CA ALA A 52 5.08 5.32 3.47
C ALA A 52 5.08 6.58 2.59
N PRO A 53 6.17 7.37 2.61
CA PRO A 53 6.24 8.59 1.81
C PRO A 53 6.17 8.27 0.32
N SER A 54 5.55 9.16 -0.46
CA SER A 54 5.57 9.10 -1.91
C SER A 54 7.01 9.23 -2.43
N SER A 55 7.29 8.53 -3.54
CA SER A 55 8.56 8.65 -4.25
C SER A 55 8.77 10.03 -4.87
N GLU A 56 7.71 10.81 -5.05
CA GLU A 56 7.76 12.13 -5.71
C GLU A 56 7.67 13.30 -4.74
N ASP A 57 6.77 13.20 -3.74
CA ASP A 57 6.63 14.20 -2.68
C ASP A 57 6.71 13.52 -1.31
N PRO A 58 7.85 13.64 -0.58
CA PRO A 58 8.02 13.04 0.74
C PRO A 58 7.04 13.54 1.81
N ASN A 59 6.27 14.61 1.55
CA ASN A 59 5.23 15.11 2.45
C ASN A 59 3.89 14.41 2.25
N VAL A 60 3.71 13.73 1.11
CA VAL A 60 2.52 12.91 0.84
C VAL A 60 2.77 11.51 1.35
N MET A 61 1.96 11.08 2.31
CA MET A 61 1.99 9.74 2.87
C MET A 61 0.97 8.85 2.17
N LEU A 62 1.42 7.73 1.61
CA LEU A 62 0.60 6.80 0.83
C LEU A 62 0.46 5.46 1.56
N PRO A 63 -0.72 4.80 1.48
CA PRO A 63 -0.97 3.56 2.19
C PRO A 63 -0.07 2.44 1.67
N VAL A 64 0.47 1.66 2.61
CA VAL A 64 1.22 0.42 2.33
C VAL A 64 0.49 -0.79 2.92
N VAL A 65 0.65 -1.92 2.26
CA VAL A 65 -0.20 -3.09 2.47
C VAL A 65 0.64 -4.35 2.55
N MET A 66 0.32 -5.19 3.54
CA MET A 66 0.82 -6.55 3.65
C MET A 66 -0.15 -7.53 2.98
N LYS A 67 0.40 -8.44 2.17
CA LYS A 67 -0.29 -9.58 1.59
C LYS A 67 -0.12 -10.83 2.44
N LEU A 68 -1.26 -11.40 2.84
CA LEU A 68 -1.39 -12.71 3.48
C LEU A 68 -1.80 -13.74 2.43
N VAL A 69 -1.16 -14.90 2.45
CA VAL A 69 -1.46 -16.01 1.53
C VAL A 69 -1.59 -17.29 2.35
N GLY A 70 -2.61 -18.09 2.06
CA GLY A 70 -2.88 -19.37 2.71
C GLY A 70 -2.90 -20.52 1.71
N GLY A 71 -3.06 -21.74 2.24
CA GLY A 71 -3.35 -22.91 1.41
C GLY A 71 -4.72 -22.81 0.75
N LEU A 72 -4.96 -23.64 -0.28
CA LEU A 72 -6.26 -23.72 -0.96
C LEU A 72 -7.41 -23.96 0.05
N TRP A 73 -8.49 -23.20 -0.09
CA TRP A 73 -9.68 -23.23 0.80
C TRP A 73 -9.40 -22.94 2.28
N GLN A 74 -8.34 -22.17 2.58
CA GLN A 74 -7.97 -21.77 3.93
C GLN A 74 -8.26 -20.29 4.22
N GLU A 75 -9.28 -19.71 3.59
CA GLU A 75 -9.67 -18.30 3.76
C GLU A 75 -9.90 -17.96 5.24
N LYS A 76 -10.51 -18.88 6.00
CA LYS A 76 -10.72 -18.73 7.45
C LYS A 76 -9.41 -18.46 8.21
N LYS A 77 -8.30 -19.12 7.84
CA LYS A 77 -7.01 -18.89 8.50
C LYS A 77 -6.47 -17.50 8.20
N ILE A 78 -6.59 -17.06 6.95
CA ILE A 78 -6.15 -15.72 6.53
C ILE A 78 -6.98 -14.63 7.22
N LEU A 79 -8.30 -14.79 7.24
CA LEU A 79 -9.23 -13.86 7.89
C LEU A 79 -8.96 -13.76 9.40
N ASN A 80 -8.74 -14.89 10.07
CA ASN A 80 -8.40 -14.89 11.50
C ASN A 80 -7.06 -14.20 11.77
N ALA A 81 -6.04 -14.43 10.93
CA ALA A 81 -4.75 -13.77 11.06
C ALA A 81 -4.85 -12.26 10.81
N ALA A 82 -5.66 -11.84 9.83
CA ALA A 82 -5.93 -10.44 9.55
C ALA A 82 -6.66 -9.75 10.71
N GLY A 83 -7.70 -10.38 11.26
CA GLY A 83 -8.44 -9.85 12.41
C GLY A 83 -7.56 -9.70 13.64
N ALA A 84 -6.76 -10.73 13.97
CA ALA A 84 -5.83 -10.65 15.09
C ALA A 84 -4.77 -9.55 14.91
N TRP A 85 -4.33 -9.30 13.66
CA TRP A 85 -3.39 -8.23 13.37
C TRP A 85 -4.05 -6.85 13.54
N GLU A 86 -5.27 -6.65 13.01
CA GLU A 86 -6.02 -5.39 13.09
C GLU A 86 -6.42 -5.06 14.54
N GLU A 87 -6.78 -6.06 15.35
CA GLU A 87 -7.06 -5.87 16.78
C GLU A 87 -5.82 -5.42 17.57
N ALA A 88 -4.63 -5.89 17.16
CA ALA A 88 -3.37 -5.59 17.85
C ALA A 88 -2.69 -4.32 17.35
N ASN A 89 -3.05 -3.79 16.18
CA ASN A 89 -2.35 -2.68 15.52
C ASN A 89 -3.33 -1.68 14.91
N ASP A 90 -3.27 -0.42 15.36
CA ASP A 90 -3.94 0.67 14.66
C ASP A 90 -3.07 1.19 13.51
N TRP A 91 -3.24 0.60 12.33
CA TRP A 91 -2.48 0.94 11.14
C TRP A 91 -2.64 2.40 10.70
N ARG A 92 -3.70 3.09 11.15
CA ARG A 92 -3.94 4.49 10.78
C ARG A 92 -2.92 5.45 11.38
N GLU A 93 -2.27 5.04 12.47
CA GLU A 93 -1.25 5.83 13.16
C GLU A 93 0.18 5.44 12.73
N ILE A 94 0.34 4.34 11.98
CA ILE A 94 1.66 3.84 11.57
C ILE A 94 2.17 4.62 10.36
N GLY A 95 3.29 5.32 10.54
CA GLY A 95 3.94 6.09 9.48
C GLY A 95 3.35 7.47 9.25
N VAL A 96 2.31 7.88 10.00
CA VAL A 96 1.80 9.25 9.97
C VAL A 96 2.78 10.19 10.68
N ARG A 97 3.06 11.34 10.09
CA ARG A 97 3.83 12.39 10.76
C ARG A 97 2.91 13.11 11.74
N HIS A 98 3.14 12.94 13.03
CA HIS A 98 2.55 13.81 14.04
C HIS A 98 3.30 15.16 14.02
N GLU A 99 2.73 16.17 13.38
CA GLU A 99 3.20 17.54 13.55
C GLU A 99 2.95 17.95 15.01
N THR A 100 4.02 18.10 15.79
CA THR A 100 3.92 18.75 17.10
C THR A 100 3.67 20.22 16.84
N VAL A 101 2.41 20.64 16.86
CA VAL A 101 2.05 22.05 16.82
C VAL A 101 2.52 22.68 18.13
N GLU A 102 3.76 23.20 18.16
CA GLU A 102 4.18 24.12 19.21
C GLU A 102 3.28 25.35 19.12
N LYS A 103 2.31 25.43 20.03
CA LYS A 103 1.50 26.64 20.22
C LYS A 103 2.43 27.75 20.65
N LEU A 104 2.85 28.59 19.70
CA LEU A 104 3.57 29.82 19.99
C LEU A 104 2.74 30.65 20.99
N PRO A 105 3.31 31.08 22.12
CA PRO A 105 2.58 31.84 23.11
C PRO A 105 2.19 33.19 22.49
N VAL A 106 0.88 33.38 22.30
CA VAL A 106 0.32 34.68 21.90
C VAL A 106 0.58 35.63 23.07
N LYS A 107 1.57 36.52 22.91
CA LYS A 107 1.76 37.65 23.83
C LYS A 107 0.62 38.64 23.57
N LEU A 108 -0.26 38.76 24.56
CA LEU A 108 -1.25 39.84 24.71
C LEU A 108 -0.55 41.20 24.88
#